data_AF-A0A6H1U4V4-F1
#
_entry.id   AF-A0A6H1U4V4-F1
#
_cell.length_a   1.000
_cell.length_b   1.000
_cell.length_c   1.000
_cell.angle_alpha   90.00
_cell.angle_beta   90.00
_cell.angle_gamma   90.00
#
_symmetry.space_group_name_H-M   'P 1'
#
loop_
_entity.id
_entity.type
_entity.pdbx_description
1 polymer ?
#
loop_
_entity_poly.entity_id
_entity_poly.type
_entity_poly.pdbx_seq_one_letter_code
_entity_poly.pdbx_strand_id
1 'polypeptide(L)'
;MLVPVKGKTLVAWSREDWFNMVTKLIFPGSDRHEITLQYRGHFDLGERQYTFVLQHSDLGRVEGEGWIAPESIVQRFWVLGDRKHRRSGFETLHRLSPNTYHHSSGLMAGHYLVSAMEATLERIATEQNQ
;
A
#
# COMPACT_ATOMS: atom_id res chain seq x y z
N MET A 1 -8.92 -10.27 17.95
CA MET A 1 -8.61 -11.59 17.36
C MET A 1 -7.76 -11.34 16.12
N LEU A 2 -6.73 -12.14 15.88
CA LEU A 2 -5.91 -12.02 14.66
C LEU A 2 -6.74 -12.47 13.46
N VAL A 3 -6.74 -11.67 12.39
CA VAL A 3 -7.46 -11.98 11.16
C VAL A 3 -6.45 -12.28 10.07
N PRO A 4 -6.42 -13.49 9.51
CA PRO A 4 -5.55 -13.80 8.39
C PRO A 4 -5.84 -12.88 7.21
N VAL A 5 -4.79 -12.43 6.51
CA VAL A 5 -4.90 -11.62 5.29
C VAL A 5 -4.22 -12.35 4.15
N LYS A 6 -4.84 -12.30 2.97
CA LYS A 6 -4.22 -12.68 1.69
C LYS A 6 -4.47 -11.58 0.69
N GLY A 7 -3.59 -11.41 -0.28
CA GLY A 7 -3.79 -10.40 -1.29
C GLY A 7 -2.89 -10.55 -2.50
N LYS A 8 -3.16 -9.70 -3.49
CA LYS A 8 -2.35 -9.56 -4.69
C LYS A 8 -2.22 -8.09 -5.02
N THR A 9 -1.02 -7.70 -5.41
CA THR A 9 -0.70 -6.37 -5.91
C THR A 9 -0.25 -6.46 -7.36
N LEU A 10 -0.82 -5.62 -8.21
CA LEU A 10 -0.43 -5.42 -9.60
C LEU A 10 0.12 -4.01 -9.72
N VAL A 11 1.34 -3.89 -10.25
CA VAL A 11 2.00 -2.60 -10.50
C VAL A 11 2.20 -2.45 -12.00
N ALA A 12 1.74 -1.33 -12.55
CA ALA A 12 1.91 -0.96 -13.95
C ALA A 12 2.62 0.39 -14.04
N TRP A 13 3.69 0.43 -14.84
CA TRP A 13 4.44 1.63 -15.13
C TRP A 13 3.90 2.27 -16.41
N SER A 14 3.74 3.59 -16.41
CA SER A 14 3.40 4.38 -17.59
C SER A 14 4.53 5.34 -17.96
N ARG A 15 4.38 6.13 -19.02
CA ARG A 15 5.42 7.07 -19.47
C ARG A 15 5.74 8.12 -18.39
N GLU A 16 7.01 8.53 -18.32
CA GLU A 16 7.52 9.66 -17.55
C GLU A 16 7.11 9.64 -16.07
N ASP A 17 7.65 8.69 -15.30
CA ASP A 17 7.63 8.71 -13.83
C ASP A 17 6.28 8.42 -13.15
N TRP A 18 5.26 8.04 -13.93
CA TRP A 18 3.95 7.64 -13.40
C TRP A 18 3.83 6.12 -13.19
N PHE A 19 3.22 5.74 -12.06
CA PHE A 19 2.82 4.37 -11.79
C PHE A 19 1.33 4.28 -11.42
N ASN A 20 0.73 3.13 -11.75
CA ASN A 20 -0.56 2.72 -11.23
C ASN A 20 -0.35 1.42 -10.45
N MET A 21 -1.00 1.29 -9.30
CA MET A 21 -0.95 0.09 -8.50
C MET A 21 -2.35 -0.30 -8.05
N VAL A 22 -2.67 -1.58 -8.12
CA VAL A 22 -3.93 -2.12 -7.60
C VAL A 22 -3.61 -3.23 -6.63
N THR A 23 -4.05 -3.09 -5.39
CA THR A 23 -3.97 -4.13 -4.37
C THR A 23 -5.37 -4.59 -4.00
N LYS A 24 -5.57 -5.91 -3.98
CA LYS A 24 -6.78 -6.53 -3.45
C LYS A 24 -6.41 -7.39 -2.24
N LEU A 25 -7.08 -7.16 -1.12
CA LEU A 25 -6.93 -7.91 0.13
C LEU A 25 -8.23 -8.66 0.45
N ILE A 26 -8.09 -9.89 0.89
CA ILE A 26 -9.18 -10.74 1.39
C ILE A 26 -8.83 -11.22 2.80
N PHE A 27 -9.85 -11.54 3.59
CA PHE A 27 -9.70 -11.91 4.99
C PHE A 27 -10.36 -13.29 5.25
N PRO A 28 -9.66 -14.40 4.93
CA PRO A 28 -10.24 -15.73 4.98
C PRO A 28 -10.76 -16.10 6.38
N GLY A 29 -11.94 -16.69 6.43
CA GLY A 29 -12.56 -17.11 7.70
C GLY A 29 -13.05 -15.94 8.57
N SER A 30 -13.21 -14.74 8.00
CA SER A 30 -13.80 -13.60 8.69
C SER A 30 -14.94 -13.01 7.86
N ASP A 31 -15.86 -12.30 8.54
CA ASP A 31 -16.95 -11.56 7.90
C ASP A 31 -16.50 -10.18 7.37
N ARG A 32 -15.18 -9.90 7.39
CA ARG A 32 -14.65 -8.63 6.92
C ARG A 32 -14.71 -8.57 5.40
N HIS A 33 -15.27 -7.47 4.88
CA HIS A 33 -15.28 -7.20 3.45
C HIS A 33 -13.86 -7.13 2.87
N GLU A 34 -13.75 -7.54 1.61
CA GLU A 34 -12.51 -7.39 0.85
C GLU A 34 -12.13 -5.91 0.74
N ILE A 35 -10.83 -5.63 0.81
CA ILE A 35 -10.32 -4.28 0.61
C ILE A 35 -9.71 -4.17 -0.78
N THR A 36 -10.08 -3.12 -1.50
CA THR A 36 -9.47 -2.75 -2.78
C THR A 36 -8.81 -1.39 -2.65
N LEU A 37 -7.56 -1.32 -3.11
CA LEU A 37 -6.71 -0.15 -3.08
C LEU A 37 -6.27 0.16 -4.52
N GLN A 38 -6.64 1.33 -5.03
CA GLN A 38 -6.28 1.76 -6.38
C GLN A 38 -5.45 3.04 -6.30
N TYR A 39 -4.17 2.92 -6.62
CA TYR A 39 -3.18 3.98 -6.54
C TYR A 39 -2.91 4.54 -7.94
N ARG A 40 -2.69 5.85 -7.97
CA ARG A 40 -2.00 6.53 -9.06
C ARG A 40 -0.95 7.45 -8.44
N GLY A 41 0.31 7.22 -8.78
CA GLY A 41 1.42 7.98 -8.23
C GLY A 41 2.44 8.41 -9.26
N HIS A 42 3.31 9.31 -8.83
CA HIS A 42 4.31 9.98 -9.63
C HIS A 42 5.61 10.12 -8.84
N PHE A 43 6.75 9.81 -9.45
CA PHE A 43 8.07 10.01 -8.86
C PHE A 43 8.55 11.45 -9.06
N ASP A 44 9.11 12.04 -8.01
CA ASP A 44 9.71 13.37 -8.08
C ASP A 44 11.10 13.33 -8.73
N LEU A 45 11.59 14.48 -9.20
CA LEU A 45 12.93 14.67 -9.76
C LEU A 45 14.01 14.14 -8.79
N GLY A 46 14.54 12.95 -9.08
CA GLY A 46 15.44 12.20 -8.20
C GLY A 46 15.04 10.73 -7.95
N GLU A 47 13.90 10.28 -8.49
CA GLU A 47 13.42 8.88 -8.60
C GLU A 47 13.28 8.09 -7.29
N ARG A 48 13.52 8.71 -6.13
CA ARG A 48 13.40 8.05 -4.82
C ARG A 48 12.20 8.50 -4.02
N GLN A 49 11.67 9.68 -4.29
CA GLN A 49 10.46 10.18 -3.64
C GLN A 49 9.31 10.08 -4.63
N TYR A 50 8.12 9.79 -4.11
CA TYR A 50 6.92 9.78 -4.93
C TYR A 50 5.73 10.27 -4.12
N THR A 51 4.76 10.83 -4.82
CA THR A 51 3.44 11.16 -4.27
C THR A 51 2.39 10.30 -4.95
N PHE A 52 1.28 10.07 -4.27
CA PHE A 52 0.17 9.30 -4.84
C PHE A 52 -1.18 9.74 -4.31
N VAL A 53 -2.20 9.47 -5.14
CA VAL A 53 -3.59 9.42 -4.72
C VAL A 53 -4.04 7.97 -4.69
N LEU A 54 -4.84 7.63 -3.69
CA LEU A 54 -5.36 6.29 -3.45
C LEU A 54 -6.88 6.35 -3.30
N GLN A 55 -7.60 5.55 -4.08
CA GLN A 55 -8.98 5.19 -3.80
C GLN A 55 -9.00 3.90 -2.98
N HIS A 56 -9.35 4.03 -1.70
CA HIS A 56 -9.50 2.92 -0.76
C HIS A 56 -10.99 2.57 -0.63
N SER A 57 -11.35 1.29 -0.70
CA SER A 57 -12.76 0.84 -0.59
C SER A 57 -13.43 1.29 0.72
N ASP A 58 -12.73 1.15 1.84
CA ASP A 58 -13.27 1.46 3.17
C ASP A 58 -13.03 2.91 3.63
N LEU A 59 -11.86 3.47 3.29
CA LEU A 59 -11.46 4.80 3.76
C LEU A 59 -11.87 5.92 2.79
N GLY A 60 -12.22 5.60 1.55
CA GLY A 60 -12.51 6.59 0.51
C GLY A 60 -11.23 7.13 -0.13
N ARG A 61 -11.21 8.42 -0.44
CA ARG A 61 -10.06 9.06 -1.10
C ARG A 61 -8.95 9.36 -0.09
N VAL A 62 -7.74 9.04 -0.47
CA VAL A 62 -6.52 9.14 0.33
C VAL A 62 -5.45 9.82 -0.50
N GLU A 63 -4.62 10.62 0.14
CA GLU A 63 -3.37 11.15 -0.41
C GLU A 63 -2.20 10.62 0.40
N GLY A 64 -1.04 10.48 -0.25
CA GLY A 64 0.14 10.01 0.41
C GLY A 64 1.42 10.30 -0.35
N GLU A 65 2.51 9.96 0.33
CA GLU A 65 3.86 10.11 -0.17
C GLU A 65 4.69 8.90 0.27
N GLY A 66 5.76 8.64 -0.47
CA GLY A 66 6.67 7.56 -0.12
C GLY A 66 8.09 7.79 -0.62
N TRP A 67 8.96 6.94 -0.10
CA TRP A 67 10.39 6.93 -0.32
C TRP A 67 10.84 5.50 -0.67
N ILE A 68 11.67 5.39 -1.71
CA ILE A 68 12.43 4.19 -2.03
C ILE A 68 13.83 4.34 -1.41
N ALA A 69 14.02 3.67 -0.29
CA ALA A 69 15.30 3.51 0.39
C ALA A 69 16.06 2.29 -0.20
N PRO A 70 17.36 2.11 0.13
CA PRO A 70 18.15 1.01 -0.43
C PRO A 70 17.57 -0.40 -0.19
N GLU A 71 16.93 -0.61 0.96
CA GLU A 71 16.40 -1.92 1.37
C GLU A 71 14.90 -1.90 1.65
N SER A 72 14.24 -0.75 1.54
CA SER A 72 12.83 -0.64 1.87
C SER A 72 12.10 0.40 1.02
N ILE A 73 10.80 0.18 0.85
CA ILE A 73 9.88 1.22 0.41
C ILE A 73 9.09 1.63 1.65
N VAL A 74 9.06 2.92 1.95
CA VAL A 74 8.32 3.48 3.07
C VAL A 74 7.31 4.46 2.52
N GLN A 75 6.05 4.34 2.92
CA GLN A 75 5.01 5.29 2.55
C GLN A 75 4.14 5.63 3.72
N ARG A 76 3.53 6.82 3.64
CA ARG A 76 2.49 7.25 4.56
C ARG A 76 1.35 7.89 3.80
N PHE A 77 0.18 7.91 4.42
CA PHE A 77 -1.02 8.45 3.82
C PHE A 77 -1.94 9.11 4.85
N TRP A 78 -2.84 9.96 4.37
CA TRP A 78 -3.92 10.58 5.13
C TRP A 78 -5.24 10.54 4.37
N VAL A 79 -6.32 10.26 5.08
CA VAL A 79 -7.67 10.17 4.50
C VAL A 79 -8.23 11.58 4.30
N LEU A 80 -8.65 11.88 3.07
CA LEU A 80 -9.23 13.18 2.74
C LEU A 80 -10.69 13.27 3.22
N GLY A 81 -11.08 14.43 3.72
CA GLY A 81 -12.44 14.68 4.23
C GLY A 81 -12.73 14.06 5.59
N ASP A 82 -11.83 13.26 6.16
CA ASP A 82 -12.00 12.63 7.47
C ASP A 82 -11.56 13.53 8.63
N ARG A 83 -12.23 14.68 8.77
CA ARG A 83 -11.89 15.67 9.80
C ARG A 83 -12.12 15.17 11.23
N LYS A 84 -13.06 14.24 11.42
CA LYS A 84 -13.48 13.75 12.74
C LYS A 84 -12.51 12.70 13.28
N HIS A 85 -12.15 11.69 12.49
CA HIS A 85 -11.27 10.61 12.94
C HIS A 85 -9.81 10.86 12.58
N ARG A 86 -9.54 11.77 11.62
CA ARG A 86 -8.20 12.15 11.17
C ARG A 86 -7.37 10.91 10.86
N ARG A 87 -7.96 9.96 10.12
CA ARG A 87 -7.30 8.69 9.82
C ARG A 87 -6.10 8.92 8.91
N SER A 88 -5.01 8.27 9.27
CA SER A 88 -3.75 8.25 8.52
C SER A 88 -3.13 6.87 8.67
N GLY A 89 -2.12 6.57 7.89
CA GLY A 89 -1.41 5.31 8.04
C GLY A 89 -0.04 5.36 7.43
N PHE A 90 0.68 4.27 7.63
CA PHE A 90 1.98 4.04 7.02
C PHE A 90 2.10 2.58 6.59
N GLU A 91 2.94 2.35 5.60
CA GLU A 91 3.31 1.02 5.14
C GLU A 91 4.82 1.00 4.91
N THR A 92 5.44 -0.13 5.24
CA THR A 92 6.84 -0.41 4.93
C THR A 92 6.92 -1.75 4.21
N LEU A 93 7.71 -1.80 3.14
CA LEU A 93 8.07 -3.01 2.42
C LEU A 93 9.59 -3.18 2.55
N HIS A 94 10.04 -3.99 3.51
CA HIS A 94 11.46 -4.29 3.68
C HIS A 94 11.87 -5.51 2.85
N ARG A 95 12.92 -5.39 2.05
CA ARG A 95 13.39 -6.46 1.17
C ARG A 95 14.07 -7.55 1.99
N LEU A 96 13.53 -8.77 1.94
CA LEU A 96 14.15 -9.96 2.54
C LEU A 96 15.04 -10.71 1.54
N SER A 97 14.66 -10.67 0.27
CA SER A 97 15.38 -11.31 -0.84
C SER A 97 15.12 -10.56 -2.14
N PRO A 98 15.73 -10.93 -3.28
CA PRO A 98 15.44 -10.29 -4.55
C PRO A 98 13.97 -10.25 -4.95
N ASN A 99 13.17 -11.22 -4.53
CA ASN A 99 11.75 -11.35 -4.89
C ASN A 99 10.82 -11.38 -3.66
N THR A 100 11.33 -11.20 -2.45
CA THR A 100 10.53 -11.33 -1.22
C THR A 100 10.66 -10.08 -0.38
N TYR A 101 9.53 -9.58 0.11
CA TYR A 101 9.43 -8.40 0.94
C TYR A 101 8.59 -8.70 2.17
N HIS A 102 9.03 -8.20 3.33
CA HIS A 102 8.20 -8.13 4.52
C HIS A 102 7.40 -6.83 4.49
N HIS A 103 6.08 -6.94 4.56
CA HIS A 103 5.18 -5.80 4.67
C HIS A 103 4.73 -5.64 6.11
N SER A 104 4.91 -4.44 6.65
CA SER A 104 4.32 -4.01 7.91
C SER A 104 3.60 -2.68 7.73
N SER A 105 2.37 -2.57 8.22
CA SER A 105 1.59 -1.35 8.14
C SER A 105 0.77 -1.07 9.39
N GLY A 106 0.42 0.21 9.55
CA GLY A 106 -0.40 0.71 10.64
C GLY A 106 -1.43 1.72 10.15
N LEU A 107 -2.66 1.58 10.62
CA LEU A 107 -3.72 2.58 10.49
C LEU A 107 -3.87 3.29 11.83
N MET A 108 -3.86 4.62 11.78
CA MET A 108 -4.05 5.50 12.91
C MET A 108 -5.37 6.26 12.82
N ALA A 109 -5.95 6.60 13.97
CA ALA A 109 -7.01 7.60 14.11
C ALA A 109 -6.55 8.64 15.13
N GLY A 110 -6.17 9.83 14.66
CA GLY A 110 -5.44 10.79 15.49
C GLY A 110 -4.10 10.22 15.95
N HIS A 111 -3.92 10.05 17.26
CA HIS A 111 -2.67 9.51 17.85
C HIS A 111 -2.73 8.01 18.17
N TYR A 112 -3.86 7.36 17.93
CA TYR A 112 -4.07 5.96 18.29
C TYR A 112 -3.81 5.04 17.10
N LEU A 113 -2.98 4.01 17.30
CA LEU A 113 -2.87 2.89 16.37
C LEU A 113 -4.13 2.02 16.49
N VAL A 114 -4.98 2.05 15.47
CA VAL A 114 -6.30 1.36 15.48
C VAL A 114 -6.28 0.02 14.74
N SER A 115 -5.31 -0.18 13.85
CA SER A 115 -5.09 -1.46 13.17
C SER A 115 -3.62 -1.59 12.80
N ALA A 116 -3.11 -2.81 12.84
CA ALA A 116 -1.81 -3.17 12.28
C ALA A 116 -1.98 -4.38 11.36
N MET A 117 -1.12 -4.48 10.35
CA MET A 117 -1.09 -5.62 9.44
C MET A 117 0.36 -5.98 9.13
N GLU A 118 0.64 -7.28 9.10
CA GLU A 118 1.91 -7.82 8.62
C GLU A 118 1.64 -8.87 7.55
N ALA A 119 2.51 -8.93 6.55
CA ALA A 119 2.45 -9.91 5.49
C ALA A 119 3.83 -10.16 4.88
N THR A 120 3.96 -11.27 4.15
CA THR A 120 5.09 -11.51 3.26
C THR A 120 4.60 -11.39 1.83
N LEU A 121 5.23 -10.53 1.04
CA LEU A 121 4.96 -10.38 -0.38
C LEU A 121 6.04 -11.12 -1.16
N GLU A 122 5.59 -11.89 -2.14
CA GLU A 122 6.45 -12.56 -3.09
C GLU A 122 6.16 -12.04 -4.50
N ARG A 123 7.21 -11.61 -5.20
CA ARG A 123 7.12 -11.18 -6.59
C ARG A 123 6.93 -12.40 -7.48
N ILE A 124 5.74 -12.53 -8.05
CA ILE A 124 5.45 -13.52 -9.08
C ILE A 124 5.91 -12.93 -10.41
N ALA A 125 6.83 -13.60 -11.10
CA ALA A 125 7.18 -13.21 -12.47
C ALA A 125 5.93 -13.39 -13.35
N THR A 126 5.46 -12.32 -13.98
CA THR A 126 4.45 -12.44 -15.03
C THR A 126 5.13 -13.04 -16.25
N GLU A 127 4.73 -14.23 -16.67
CA GLU A 127 5.05 -14.74 -18.02
C GLU A 127 4.55 -13.69 -19.02
N GLN A 128 5.48 -13.03 -19.71
CA GLN A 128 5.13 -12.28 -20.91
C GLN A 128 4.77 -13.32 -21.95
N ASN A 129 3.47 -13.44 -22.27
CA ASN A 129 3.04 -14.17 -23.46
C ASN A 129 3.82 -13.60 -24.66
N GLN A 130 4.71 -14.43 -25.22
CA GLN A 130 5.35 -14.21 -26.51
C GLN A 130 4.30 -14.20 -27.63
#